data_AF-A0A1Q4VI52-F1
#
_entry.id   AF-A0A1Q4VI52-F1
#
_cell.length_a   1.000
_cell.length_b   1.000
_cell.length_c   1.000
_cell.angle_alpha   90.00
_cell.angle_beta   90.00
_cell.angle_gamma   90.00
#
_symmetry.space_group_name_H-M   'P 1'
#
loop_
_entity.id
_entity.type
_entity.pdbx_description
1 polymer ?
#
loop_
_entity_poly.entity_id
_entity_poly.type
_entity_poly.pdbx_seq_one_letter_code
_entity_poly.pdbx_strand_id
1 'polypeptide(L)'
;MDALLAKARDGGDLPEPAERERLRKAAGLTQVEVADALKTRRETFAKWENGSAQPRAPKRGAYAFLLAGLADIHGTQGPDGWLTLARQARPLDTSTDATEGE
;
A
#
# COMPACT_ATOMS: atom_id res chain seq x y z
N MET A 1 14.44 -20.32 -10.36
CA MET A 1 15.05 -19.20 -9.61
C MET A 1 14.43 -17.86 -10.01
N ASP A 2 14.28 -17.56 -11.30
CA ASP A 2 13.63 -16.33 -11.81
C ASP A 2 12.22 -16.06 -11.26
N ALA A 3 11.35 -17.08 -11.17
CA ALA A 3 10.00 -16.93 -10.64
C ALA A 3 9.94 -16.63 -9.12
N LEU A 4 10.93 -17.12 -8.35
CA LEU A 4 11.05 -16.81 -6.91
C LEU A 4 11.67 -15.42 -6.70
N LEU A 5 12.59 -14.98 -7.57
CA LEU A 5 13.09 -13.61 -7.58
C LEU A 5 12.05 -12.61 -8.05
N ALA A 6 11.20 -12.93 -9.03
CA ALA A 6 10.08 -12.09 -9.45
C ALA A 6 9.09 -11.92 -8.29
N LYS A 7 8.78 -13.00 -7.56
CA LYS A 7 7.95 -12.94 -6.34
C LYS A 7 8.60 -12.16 -5.19
N ALA A 8 9.93 -12.16 -5.08
CA ALA A 8 10.68 -11.34 -4.12
C ALA A 8 10.75 -9.86 -4.53
N ARG A 9 10.91 -9.58 -5.84
CA ARG A 9 10.88 -8.21 -6.42
C ARG A 9 9.48 -7.59 -6.34
N ASP A 10 8.44 -8.38 -6.55
CA ASP A 10 7.03 -8.04 -6.29
C ASP A 10 6.65 -8.28 -4.81
N GLY A 11 7.59 -8.36 -3.88
CA GLY A 11 7.32 -8.79 -2.49
C GLY A 11 7.90 -7.87 -1.43
N GLY A 12 8.92 -7.08 -1.74
CA GLY A 12 9.72 -6.37 -0.75
C GLY A 12 9.13 -5.05 -0.23
N ASP A 13 8.27 -4.37 -0.99
CA ASP A 13 7.72 -3.04 -0.68
C ASP A 13 6.44 -3.08 0.16
N LEU A 14 5.87 -4.25 0.43
CA LEU A 14 4.66 -4.37 1.23
C LEU A 14 4.93 -5.15 2.52
N PRO A 15 4.49 -4.64 3.68
CA PRO A 15 4.65 -5.34 4.95
C PRO A 15 3.82 -6.62 4.99
N GLU A 16 3.96 -7.39 6.06
CA GLU A 16 3.13 -8.56 6.32
C GLU A 16 1.64 -8.20 6.40
N PRO A 17 0.72 -9.11 5.98
CA PRO A 17 -0.73 -8.92 6.05
C PRO A 17 -1.26 -8.30 7.35
N ALA A 18 -0.77 -8.78 8.49
CA ALA A 18 -1.17 -8.30 9.81
C ALA A 18 -0.80 -6.83 10.04
N GLU A 19 0.38 -6.41 9.58
CA GLU A 19 0.84 -5.02 9.76
C GLU A 19 0.09 -4.06 8.83
N ARG A 20 -0.28 -4.51 7.62
CA ARG A 20 -1.17 -3.74 6.73
C ARG A 20 -2.47 -3.36 7.42
N GLU A 21 -3.12 -4.36 8.02
CA GLU A 21 -4.39 -4.19 8.72
C GLU A 21 -4.24 -3.31 9.97
N ARG A 22 -3.17 -3.52 10.75
CA ARG A 22 -2.90 -2.73 11.94
C ARG A 22 -2.71 -1.26 11.60
N LEU A 23 -1.86 -0.94 10.62
CA LEU A 23 -1.60 0.43 10.19
C LEU A 23 -2.87 1.14 9.74
N ARG A 24 -3.69 0.48 8.93
CA ARG A 24 -5.00 1.02 8.51
C ARG A 24 -5.89 1.30 9.72
N LYS A 25 -6.02 0.35 10.64
CA LYS A 25 -6.86 0.50 11.83
C LYS A 25 -6.34 1.58 12.79
N ALA A 26 -5.02 1.69 12.96
CA ALA A 26 -4.39 2.71 13.78
C ALA A 26 -4.67 4.13 13.24
N ALA A 27 -4.77 4.27 11.92
CA ALA A 27 -5.16 5.49 11.24
C ALA A 27 -6.68 5.76 11.22
N GLY A 28 -7.50 4.87 11.80
CA GLY A 28 -8.97 4.99 11.79
C GLY A 28 -9.62 4.76 10.43
N LEU A 29 -8.87 4.28 9.42
CA LEU A 29 -9.36 4.08 8.06
C LEU A 29 -10.13 2.77 7.93
N THR A 30 -11.22 2.76 7.15
CA THR A 30 -11.94 1.56 6.76
C THR A 30 -11.36 0.93 5.49
N GLN A 31 -11.68 -0.35 5.26
CA GLN A 31 -11.33 -1.02 3.99
C GLN A 31 -11.94 -0.35 2.76
N VAL A 32 -13.11 0.28 2.93
CA VAL A 32 -13.83 0.95 1.85
C VAL A 32 -13.10 2.24 1.46
N GLU A 33 -12.71 3.06 2.43
CA GLU A 33 -11.98 4.31 2.17
C GLU A 33 -10.65 4.07 1.44
N VAL A 34 -9.88 3.07 1.88
CA VAL A 34 -8.61 2.74 1.20
C VAL A 34 -8.86 2.15 -0.18
N ALA A 35 -9.89 1.31 -0.33
CA ALA A 35 -10.24 0.74 -1.63
C ALA A 35 -10.66 1.82 -2.64
N ASP A 36 -11.44 2.80 -2.20
CA ASP A 36 -11.88 3.93 -3.01
C ASP A 36 -10.71 4.79 -3.48
N ALA A 37 -9.82 5.17 -2.54
CA ALA A 37 -8.59 5.91 -2.83
C ALA A 37 -7.69 5.19 -3.86
N LEU A 38 -7.62 3.86 -3.80
CA LEU A 38 -6.85 3.02 -4.73
C LEU A 38 -7.63 2.62 -6.00
N LYS A 39 -8.84 3.15 -6.20
CA LYS A 39 -9.74 2.84 -7.32
C LYS A 39 -9.90 1.33 -7.51
N THR A 40 -10.15 0.61 -6.41
CA THR A 40 -10.37 -0.84 -6.38
C THR A 40 -11.65 -1.19 -5.64
N ARG A 41 -12.08 -2.46 -5.70
CA ARG A 41 -13.23 -2.93 -4.94
C ARG A 41 -12.82 -3.27 -3.51
N ARG A 42 -13.68 -2.99 -2.52
CA ARG A 42 -13.48 -3.40 -1.12
C ARG A 42 -13.12 -4.88 -0.98
N GLU A 43 -13.79 -5.74 -1.74
CA GLU A 43 -13.54 -7.20 -1.72
C GLU A 43 -12.13 -7.55 -2.23
N THR A 44 -11.64 -6.84 -3.24
CA THR A 44 -10.29 -7.00 -3.77
C THR A 44 -9.26 -6.50 -2.76
N PHE A 45 -9.53 -5.36 -2.11
CA PHE A 45 -8.68 -4.82 -1.07
C PHE A 45 -8.59 -5.76 0.15
N ALA A 46 -9.71 -6.34 0.58
CA ALA A 46 -9.72 -7.33 1.65
C ALA A 46 -8.84 -8.56 1.34
N LYS A 47 -8.80 -8.99 0.07
CA LYS A 47 -7.89 -10.06 -0.37
C LYS A 47 -6.42 -9.64 -0.36
N TRP A 48 -6.12 -8.34 -0.49
CA TRP A 48 -4.76 -7.82 -0.36
C TRP A 48 -4.31 -7.70 1.10
N GLU A 49 -5.20 -7.24 1.97
CA GLU A 49 -4.93 -7.16 3.41
C GLU A 49 -4.75 -8.55 4.02
N ASN A 50 -5.54 -9.56 3.61
CA ASN A 50 -5.40 -10.91 4.14
C ASN A 50 -4.31 -11.76 3.45
N GLY A 51 -3.61 -11.21 2.44
CA GLY A 51 -2.54 -11.89 1.71
C GLY A 51 -3.00 -12.96 0.70
N SER A 52 -4.30 -13.15 0.48
CA SER A 52 -4.84 -14.12 -0.50
C SER A 52 -4.65 -13.67 -1.95
N ALA A 53 -4.45 -12.38 -2.17
CA ALA A 53 -4.08 -11.80 -3.46
C ALA A 53 -3.10 -10.65 -3.24
N GLN A 54 -2.35 -10.30 -4.27
CA GLN A 54 -1.40 -9.19 -4.22
C GLN A 54 -1.83 -8.08 -5.19
N PRO A 55 -1.74 -6.79 -4.80
CA PRO A 55 -1.95 -5.69 -5.74
C PRO A 55 -0.90 -5.73 -6.84
N ARG A 56 -1.33 -5.39 -8.06
CA ARG A 56 -0.46 -5.20 -9.22
C ARG A 56 -0.11 -3.73 -9.39
N ALA A 57 0.99 -3.44 -10.08
CA ALA A 57 1.29 -2.07 -10.49
C ALA A 57 0.14 -1.48 -11.36
N PRO A 58 -0.17 -0.18 -11.26
CA PRO A 58 0.42 0.83 -10.38
C PRO A 58 -0.16 0.89 -8.95
N LYS A 59 -1.28 0.21 -8.68
CA LYS A 59 -1.97 0.24 -7.37
C LYS A 59 -1.10 -0.27 -6.22
N ARG A 60 -0.21 -1.21 -6.51
CA ARG A 60 0.79 -1.70 -5.55
C ARG A 60 1.62 -0.57 -4.98
N GLY A 61 2.17 0.29 -5.83
CA GLY A 61 3.06 1.36 -5.40
C GLY A 61 2.35 2.41 -4.57
N ALA A 62 1.14 2.81 -4.97
CA ALA A 62 0.30 3.69 -4.15
C ALA A 62 -0.04 3.09 -2.80
N TYR A 63 -0.33 1.78 -2.75
CA TYR A 63 -0.63 1.11 -1.49
C TYR A 63 0.59 1.02 -0.58
N ALA A 64 1.76 0.69 -1.14
CA ALA A 64 3.02 0.68 -0.39
C ALA A 64 3.35 2.08 0.16
N PHE A 65 3.23 3.11 -0.67
CA PHE A 65 3.46 4.50 -0.28
C PHE A 65 2.50 4.95 0.85
N LEU A 66 1.21 4.62 0.73
CA LEU A 66 0.23 4.87 1.79
C LEU A 66 0.66 4.22 3.11
N LEU A 67 1.00 2.93 3.08
CA LEU A 67 1.41 2.20 4.28
C LEU A 67 2.69 2.77 4.92
N ALA A 68 3.65 3.23 4.11
CA ALA A 68 4.85 3.88 4.60
C ALA A 68 4.51 5.17 5.36
N GLY A 69 3.62 6.00 4.82
CA GLY A 69 3.15 7.21 5.52
C GLY A 69 2.42 6.88 6.84
N LEU A 70 1.58 5.85 6.85
CA LEU A 70 0.93 5.40 8.10
C LEU A 70 1.93 4.89 9.13
N ALA A 71 2.98 4.22 8.68
CA ALA A 71 4.05 3.72 9.55
C ALA A 71 4.89 4.85 10.15
N ASP A 72 5.12 5.94 9.42
CA ASP A 72 5.79 7.13 9.98
C ASP A 72 4.95 7.78 11.10
N ILE A 73 3.61 7.70 11.03
CA ILE A 73 2.68 8.26 12.04
C ILE A 73 2.52 7.32 13.24
N HIS A 74 2.34 6.02 13.00
CA HIS A 74 1.94 5.03 14.01
C HIS A 74 3.06 4.05 14.42
N GLY A 75 4.27 4.25 13.90
CA GLY A 75 5.39 3.32 14.00
C GLY A 75 5.17 2.05 13.17
N THR A 76 6.23 1.26 12.97
CA THR A 76 6.15 -0.09 12.40
C THR A 76 6.15 -1.15 13.49
N GLN A 77 5.41 -2.23 13.28
CA GLN A 77 5.59 -3.48 14.04
C GLN A 77 6.16 -4.58 13.14
N GLY A 78 7.19 -5.27 13.63
CA GLY A 78 7.91 -6.29 12.86
C GLY A 78 8.98 -5.71 11.93
N PRO A 79 9.35 -6.43 10.86
CA PRO A 79 10.40 -6.00 9.95
C PRO A 79 10.00 -4.73 9.18
N ASP A 80 10.92 -3.77 9.11
CA ASP A 80 10.74 -2.44 8.53
C ASP A 80 11.46 -2.27 7.17
N GLY A 81 12.18 -3.30 6.70
CA GLY A 81 12.95 -3.26 5.45
C GLY A 81 12.12 -2.95 4.19
N TRP A 82 10.79 -3.06 4.28
CA TRP A 82 9.86 -2.69 3.21
C TRP A 82 9.70 -1.18 3.05
N LEU A 83 9.93 -0.37 4.10
CA LEU A 83 9.72 1.08 4.08
C LEU A 83 10.55 1.77 3.00
N THR A 84 11.81 1.36 2.84
CA THR A 84 12.71 1.95 1.84
C THR A 84 12.18 1.74 0.43
N LEU A 85 11.68 0.54 0.12
CA LEU A 85 11.13 0.20 -1.19
C LEU A 85 9.76 0.86 -1.40
N ALA A 86 8.93 0.92 -0.36
CA ALA A 86 7.63 1.57 -0.38
C ALA A 86 7.73 3.07 -0.68
N ARG A 87 8.72 3.77 -0.10
CA ARG A 87 8.98 5.20 -0.34
C ARG A 87 9.45 5.48 -1.77
N GLN A 88 10.10 4.51 -2.42
CA GLN A 88 10.50 4.62 -3.83
C GLN A 88 9.32 4.37 -4.79
N ALA A 89 8.24 3.77 -4.30
CA ALA A 89 7.09 3.48 -5.12
C ALA A 89 6.33 4.77 -5.44
N ARG A 90 6.16 5.06 -6.73
CA ARG A 90 5.44 6.25 -7.19
C ARG A 90 3.94 6.12 -6.83
N PRO A 91 3.34 7.12 -6.15
CA PRO A 91 1.90 7.11 -5.93
C PRO A 91 1.17 7.08 -7.28
N LEU A 92 -0.03 6.50 -7.31
CA LEU A 92 -0.97 6.73 -8.41
C LEU A 92 -1.08 8.25 -8.57
N ASP A 93 -0.98 8.77 -9.79
CA ASP A 93 -1.24 10.18 -10.05
C ASP A 93 -2.68 10.47 -9.60
N THR A 94 -2.85 10.86 -8.34
CA THR A 94 -4.09 11.40 -7.77
C THR A 94 -4.14 12.91 -8.00
N SER A 95 -3.39 13.41 -8.99
CA SER A 95 -3.48 14.77 -9.50
C SER A 95 -4.84 14.99 -10.16
N THR A 96 -5.83 15.24 -9.32
CA THR A 96 -7.05 16.00 -9.59
C THR A 96 -7.23 16.82 -8.32
N ASP A 97 -7.24 18.14 -8.25
CA ASP A 97 -7.06 19.31 -9.11
C ASP A 97 -7.11 20.49 -8.10
N ALA A 98 -6.35 21.59 -8.26
CA ALA A 98 -6.75 22.93 -7.80
C ALA A 98 -5.70 24.02 -8.06
N THR A 99 -6.07 24.96 -8.93
CA THR A 99 -5.72 26.40 -8.91
C THR A 99 -4.33 26.82 -9.36
N GLU A 100 -4.24 27.24 -10.62
CA GLU A 100 -3.88 28.62 -10.92
C GLU A 100 -4.78 29.09 -12.08
N GLY A 101 -5.75 29.93 -11.73
CA GLY A 101 -6.36 30.83 -12.70
C GLY A 101 -5.58 32.13 -12.66
N GLU A 102 -5.21 32.63 -13.83
CA GLU A 102 -5.48 33.99 -14.29
C GLU A 102 -5.37 34.05 -15.82
#